data_AF-A0A368GRX1-F1
#
_entry.id   AF-A0A368GRX1-F1
#
_cell.length_a   1.000
_cell.length_b   1.000
_cell.length_c   1.000
_cell.angle_alpha   90.00
_cell.angle_beta   90.00
_cell.angle_gamma   90.00
#
_symmetry.space_group_name_H-M   'P 1'
#
loop_
_entity.id
_entity.type
_entity.pdbx_description
1 polymer ?
#
loop_
_entity_poly.entity_id
_entity_poly.type
_entity_poly.pdbx_seq_one_letter_code
_entity_poly.pdbx_strand_id
1 'polypeptide(L)'
;MIRGASPVWQALIAGCFTWGVTALGAALVFVMKHQNRKLLDLSLGFAAGVMTAASFWSLLAPAIEISEKTMGSLAFLPVAVGFAVGAAFVHFADRMLPSCVMGDTAVVDYLAPSKTETQLSLVSANGSESTQAPRYDHSDKSSGLRRRGLTNR
;
A
#
# COMPACT_ATOMS: atom_id res chain seq x y z
N MET A 1 -2.48 -7.70 -35.72
CA MET A 1 -1.39 -6.94 -36.37
C MET A 1 -1.90 -6.46 -37.72
N ILE A 2 -2.08 -5.15 -37.90
CA ILE A 2 -2.54 -4.61 -39.18
C ILE A 2 -1.42 -4.85 -40.20
N ARG A 3 -1.70 -5.63 -41.25
CA ARG A 3 -0.73 -5.96 -42.30
C ARG A 3 -0.45 -4.69 -43.13
N GLY A 4 0.78 -4.17 -43.07
CA GLY A 4 1.27 -3.07 -43.91
C GLY A 4 1.71 -1.79 -43.20
N ALA A 5 1.49 -1.65 -41.88
CA ALA A 5 1.96 -0.48 -41.11
C ALA A 5 3.28 -0.79 -40.37
N SER A 6 4.19 0.19 -40.32
CA SER A 6 5.45 0.03 -39.59
C SER A 6 5.19 -0.23 -38.09
N PRO A 7 5.96 -1.12 -37.44
CA PRO A 7 5.80 -1.43 -36.01
C PRO A 7 5.88 -0.19 -35.12
N VAL A 8 6.65 0.82 -35.55
CA VAL A 8 6.80 2.11 -34.88
C VAL A 8 5.47 2.88 -34.83
N TRP A 9 4.73 2.93 -35.93
CA TRP A 9 3.45 3.65 -35.98
C TRP A 9 2.38 2.98 -35.11
N GLN A 10 2.37 1.65 -35.06
CA GLN A 10 1.47 0.89 -34.18
C GLN A 10 1.79 1.13 -32.71
N ALA A 11 3.07 1.13 -32.32
CA ALA A 11 3.51 1.44 -30.96
C ALA A 11 3.16 2.88 -30.57
N LEU A 12 3.28 3.83 -31.50
CA LEU A 12 2.98 5.24 -31.26
C LEU A 12 1.48 5.46 -31.01
N ILE A 13 0.61 4.90 -31.86
CA ILE A 13 -0.84 4.97 -31.66
C ILE A 13 -1.25 4.26 -30.36
N ALA A 14 -0.70 3.07 -30.09
CA ALA A 14 -0.99 2.33 -28.86
C ALA A 14 -0.55 3.13 -27.62
N GLY A 15 0.63 3.75 -27.66
CA GLY A 15 1.13 4.62 -26.59
C GLY A 15 0.25 5.84 -26.39
N CYS A 16 -0.08 6.58 -27.44
CA CYS A 16 -1.00 7.73 -27.36
C CYS A 16 -2.38 7.34 -26.82
N PHE A 17 -2.88 6.17 -27.21
CA PHE A 17 -4.14 5.65 -26.67
C PHE A 17 -4.04 5.36 -25.17
N THR A 18 -2.99 4.66 -24.71
CA THR A 18 -2.77 4.38 -23.28
C THR A 18 -2.67 5.68 -22.47
N TRP A 19 -1.91 6.66 -22.95
CA TRP A 19 -1.80 7.97 -22.30
C TRP A 19 -3.12 8.73 -22.29
N GLY A 20 -3.91 8.61 -23.37
CA GLY A 20 -5.27 9.17 -23.43
C GLY A 20 -6.21 8.56 -22.40
N VAL A 21 -6.16 7.24 -22.21
CA VAL A 21 -6.93 6.55 -21.16
C VAL A 21 -6.49 7.01 -19.76
N THR A 22 -5.19 7.18 -19.52
CA THR A 22 -4.68 7.73 -18.25
C THR A 22 -5.19 9.16 -18.02
N ALA A 23 -5.13 10.03 -19.03
CA ALA A 23 -5.63 11.39 -18.94
C ALA A 23 -7.14 11.44 -18.70
N LEU A 24 -7.91 10.54 -19.33
CA LEU A 24 -9.35 10.39 -19.12
C LEU A 24 -9.66 9.93 -17.69
N GLY A 25 -8.91 8.96 -17.16
CA GLY A 25 -9.03 8.51 -15.77
C GLY A 25 -8.74 9.64 -14.77
N ALA A 26 -7.71 10.46 -15.02
CA ALA A 26 -7.40 11.63 -14.20
C ALA A 26 -8.47 12.73 -14.34
N ALA A 27 -9.04 12.92 -15.53
CA ALA A 27 -10.10 13.90 -15.78
C ALA A 27 -11.37 13.62 -14.94
N LEU A 28 -11.68 12.34 -14.69
CA LEU A 28 -12.82 11.91 -13.87
C LEU A 28 -12.73 12.44 -12.43
N VAL A 29 -11.51 12.66 -11.90
CA VAL A 29 -11.29 13.19 -10.55
C VAL A 29 -11.79 14.63 -10.43
N PHE A 30 -11.72 15.44 -11.49
CA PHE A 30 -12.20 16.84 -11.46
C PHE A 30 -13.73 16.96 -11.43
N VAL A 31 -14.44 15.93 -11.90
CA VAL A 31 -15.91 15.88 -11.85
C VAL A 31 -16.40 15.49 -10.44
N MET A 32 -15.59 14.71 -9.70
CA MET A 32 -15.87 14.27 -8.33
C MET A 32 -15.52 15.38 -7.32
N LYS A 33 -16.36 16.40 -7.22
CA LYS A 33 -16.15 17.60 -6.38
C LYS A 33 -16.17 17.37 -4.85
N HIS A 34 -16.32 16.12 -4.39
CA HIS A 34 -16.33 15.78 -2.96
C HIS A 34 -15.40 14.59 -2.71
N GLN A 35 -14.26 14.85 -2.05
CA GLN A 35 -13.24 13.88 -1.66
C GLN A 35 -13.78 12.90 -0.61
N ASN A 36 -14.66 11.99 -1.01
CA ASN A 36 -15.07 10.88 -0.19
C ASN A 36 -13.89 9.91 -0.10
N ARG A 37 -13.18 9.91 1.04
CA ARG A 37 -12.06 8.98 1.31
C ARG A 37 -12.38 7.54 0.91
N LYS A 38 -13.62 7.10 1.14
CA LYS A 38 -14.13 5.77 0.71
C LYS A 38 -14.01 5.51 -0.80
N LEU A 39 -14.27 6.51 -1.64
CA LEU A 39 -14.19 6.38 -3.10
C LEU A 39 -12.72 6.35 -3.56
N LEU A 40 -11.86 7.14 -2.91
CA LEU A 40 -10.41 7.09 -3.12
C LEU A 40 -9.85 5.72 -2.74
N ASP A 41 -10.19 5.22 -1.56
CA ASP A 41 -9.75 3.91 -1.06
C ASP A 41 -10.24 2.79 -1.99
N LEU A 42 -11.47 2.89 -2.51
CA LEU A 42 -12.00 1.97 -3.52
C LEU A 42 -11.21 2.03 -4.83
N SER A 43 -10.86 3.23 -5.30
CA SER A 43 -10.08 3.39 -6.54
C SER A 43 -8.65 2.87 -6.41
N LEU A 44 -8.00 3.10 -5.26
CA LEU A 44 -6.67 2.55 -4.96
C LEU A 44 -6.72 1.02 -4.88
N GLY A 45 -7.72 0.48 -4.19
CA GLY A 45 -7.93 -0.97 -4.10
C GLY A 45 -8.24 -1.60 -5.46
N PHE A 46 -9.06 -0.95 -6.29
CA PHE A 46 -9.35 -1.39 -7.65
C PHE A 46 -8.10 -1.39 -8.53
N ALA A 47 -7.29 -0.33 -8.49
CA ALA A 47 -6.04 -0.24 -9.22
C ALA A 47 -5.05 -1.35 -8.79
N ALA A 48 -4.90 -1.57 -7.49
CA ALA A 48 -4.10 -2.66 -6.95
C ALA A 48 -4.61 -4.03 -7.42
N GLY A 49 -5.93 -4.24 -7.40
CA GLY A 49 -6.57 -5.47 -7.89
C GLY A 49 -6.30 -5.74 -9.37
N VAL A 50 -6.54 -4.76 -10.25
CA VAL A 50 -6.30 -4.92 -11.69
C VAL A 50 -4.83 -5.22 -12.00
N MET A 51 -3.90 -4.55 -11.32
CA MET A 51 -2.46 -4.77 -11.52
C MET A 51 -2.04 -6.19 -11.12
N THR A 52 -2.53 -6.69 -9.98
CA THR A 52 -2.23 -8.05 -9.53
C THR A 52 -2.83 -9.11 -10.47
N ALA A 53 -4.12 -8.98 -10.83
CA ALA A 53 -4.80 -9.94 -11.69
C ALA A 53 -4.16 -10.06 -13.08
N ALA A 54 -3.84 -8.92 -13.71
CA ALA A 54 -3.13 -8.90 -14.98
C ALA A 54 -1.75 -9.58 -14.88
N SER A 55 -1.02 -9.37 -13.78
CA SER A 55 0.27 -10.02 -13.55
C SER A 55 0.14 -11.53 -13.44
N PHE A 56 -0.89 -12.05 -12.76
CA PHE A 56 -1.10 -13.49 -12.63
C PHE A 56 -1.49 -14.16 -13.95
N TRP A 57 -2.43 -13.58 -14.70
CA TRP A 57 -2.94 -14.21 -15.92
C TRP A 57 -2.06 -13.96 -17.15
N SER A 58 -1.52 -12.74 -17.31
CA SER A 58 -0.74 -12.38 -18.49
C SER A 58 0.75 -12.72 -18.36
N LEU A 59 1.27 -12.90 -17.15
CA LEU A 59 2.69 -13.16 -16.93
C LEU A 59 2.95 -14.46 -16.17
N LEU A 60 2.27 -14.73 -15.06
CA LEU A 60 2.57 -15.90 -14.24
C LEU A 60 2.17 -17.22 -14.93
N ALA A 61 0.95 -17.30 -15.48
CA ALA A 61 0.49 -18.50 -16.17
C ALA A 61 1.37 -18.86 -17.39
N PRO A 62 1.71 -17.92 -18.31
CA PRO A 62 2.66 -18.20 -19.39
C PRO A 62 4.08 -18.53 -18.90
N ALA A 63 4.55 -17.88 -17.83
CA ALA A 63 5.90 -18.11 -17.30
C ALA A 63 6.08 -19.52 -16.72
N ILE A 64 5.02 -20.08 -16.13
CA ILE A 64 5.01 -21.46 -15.63
C ILE A 64 5.06 -22.46 -16.79
N GLU A 65 4.27 -22.25 -17.86
CA GLU A 65 4.28 -23.13 -19.04
C GLU A 65 5.66 -23.17 -19.73
N ILE A 66 6.34 -22.01 -19.83
CA ILE A 66 7.68 -21.92 -20.41
C ILE A 66 8.73 -22.58 -19.49
N SER A 67 8.57 -22.46 -18.17
CA SER A 67 9.47 -23.11 -17.21
C SER A 67 9.27 -24.63 -17.13
N GLU A 68 8.04 -25.12 -17.29
CA GLU A 68 7.74 -26.56 -17.39
C GLU A 68 8.45 -27.21 -18.58
N LYS A 69 8.50 -26.51 -19.73
CA LYS A 69 9.21 -26.98 -20.93
C LYS A 69 10.73 -27.13 -20.74
N THR A 70 11.32 -26.47 -19.73
CA THR A 70 12.78 -26.44 -19.54
C THR A 70 13.25 -27.24 -18.31
N MET A 71 12.43 -27.31 -17.25
CA MET A 71 12.86 -27.85 -15.93
C MET A 71 11.85 -28.83 -15.28
N GLY A 72 10.75 -29.18 -15.96
CA GLY A 72 9.76 -30.13 -15.43
C GLY A 72 9.18 -29.70 -14.08
N SER A 73 9.23 -30.58 -13.07
CA SER A 73 8.61 -30.39 -11.73
C SER A 73 9.12 -29.19 -10.92
N LEU A 74 10.24 -28.55 -11.30
CA LEU A 74 10.79 -27.37 -10.63
C LEU A 74 10.42 -26.05 -11.32
N ALA A 75 9.46 -26.05 -12.25
CA ALA A 75 9.05 -24.87 -13.03
C ALA A 75 8.63 -23.65 -12.19
N PHE A 76 8.13 -23.86 -10.97
CA PHE A 76 7.75 -22.76 -10.07
C PHE A 76 8.96 -22.01 -9.50
N LEU A 77 10.12 -22.66 -9.42
CA LEU A 77 11.33 -22.11 -8.78
C LEU A 77 11.88 -20.89 -9.53
N PRO A 78 12.16 -20.92 -10.85
CA PRO A 78 12.66 -19.75 -11.57
C PRO A 78 11.66 -18.59 -11.60
N VAL A 79 10.35 -18.89 -11.69
CA VAL A 79 9.29 -17.88 -11.66
C VAL A 79 9.21 -17.20 -10.29
N ALA A 80 9.24 -17.97 -9.21
CA ALA A 80 9.24 -17.43 -7.84
C ALA A 80 10.51 -16.64 -7.53
N VAL A 81 11.68 -17.11 -7.95
CA VAL A 81 12.96 -16.40 -7.77
C VAL A 81 12.97 -15.08 -8.55
N GLY A 82 12.54 -15.09 -9.82
CA GLY A 82 12.45 -13.87 -10.63
C GLY A 82 11.47 -12.85 -10.02
N PHE A 83 10.31 -13.31 -9.56
CA PHE A 83 9.34 -12.46 -8.87
C PHE A 83 9.89 -11.89 -7.55
N ALA A 84 10.56 -12.71 -6.74
CA ALA A 84 11.16 -12.28 -5.47
C ALA A 84 12.28 -11.26 -5.67
N VAL A 85 13.14 -11.45 -6.68
CA VAL A 85 14.19 -10.49 -7.05
C VAL A 85 13.57 -9.18 -7.54
N GLY A 86 12.53 -9.24 -8.37
CA GLY A 86 11.79 -8.05 -8.80
C GLY A 86 11.13 -7.30 -7.64
N ALA A 87 10.50 -8.02 -6.71
CA ALA A 87 9.91 -7.43 -5.50
C ALA A 87 10.98 -6.79 -4.60
N ALA A 88 12.13 -7.46 -4.42
CA ALA A 88 13.25 -6.91 -3.66
C ALA A 88 13.83 -5.65 -4.33
N PHE A 89 13.90 -5.61 -5.66
CA PHE A 89 14.33 -4.43 -6.41
C PHE A 89 13.38 -3.24 -6.19
N VAL A 90 12.06 -3.46 -6.29
CA VAL A 90 11.08 -2.38 -6.03
C VAL A 90 11.14 -1.93 -4.57
N HIS A 91 11.28 -2.85 -3.62
CA HIS A 91 11.46 -2.51 -2.20
C HIS A 91 12.72 -1.67 -1.95
N PHE A 92 13.82 -2.01 -2.62
CA PHE A 92 15.05 -1.25 -2.54
C PHE A 92 14.88 0.15 -3.16
N ALA A 93 14.24 0.25 -4.32
CA ALA A 93 13.94 1.52 -4.97
C ALA A 93 13.07 2.42 -4.07
N ASP A 94 12.03 1.86 -3.44
CA ASP A 94 11.16 2.56 -2.49
C ASP A 94 11.93 3.09 -1.29
N ARG A 95 12.93 2.33 -0.81
CA ARG A 95 13.83 2.76 0.27
C ARG A 95 14.80 3.87 -0.15
N MET A 96 15.08 4.04 -1.44
CA MET A 96 15.88 5.16 -1.94
C MET A 96 15.06 6.44 -2.11
N LEU A 97 13.76 6.36 -2.38
CA LEU A 97 12.86 7.51 -2.52
C LEU A 97 12.88 8.52 -1.34
N PRO A 98 12.86 8.12 -0.05
CA PRO A 98 12.90 9.08 1.05
C PRO A 98 14.19 9.92 1.04
N SER A 99 15.30 9.38 0.52
CA SER A 99 16.56 10.13 0.43
C SER A 99 16.51 11.26 -0.59
N CYS A 100 15.63 11.17 -1.60
CA CYS A 100 15.44 12.20 -2.63
C CYS A 100 14.35 13.22 -2.25
N VAL A 101 13.31 12.80 -1.52
CA VAL A 101 12.16 13.63 -1.12
C VAL A 101 12.42 14.46 0.14
N MET A 102 13.36 14.03 1.01
CA MET A 102 13.64 14.69 2.29
C MET A 102 14.12 16.15 2.16
N GLY A 103 14.65 16.55 0.99
CA GLY A 103 14.98 17.96 0.71
C GLY A 103 13.75 18.87 0.55
N ASP A 104 12.65 18.36 -0.01
CA ASP A 104 11.44 19.15 -0.31
C ASP A 104 10.44 19.12 0.86
N THR A 105 10.35 17.98 1.56
CA THR A 105 9.48 17.86 2.73
C THR A 105 9.99 18.67 3.91
N ALA A 106 11.31 18.81 4.07
CA ALA A 106 11.88 19.71 5.08
C ALA A 106 11.42 21.16 4.85
N VAL A 107 11.39 21.64 3.59
CA VAL A 107 10.91 22.98 3.26
C VAL A 107 9.41 23.13 3.54
N VAL A 108 8.59 22.12 3.25
CA VAL A 108 7.15 22.12 3.60
C VAL A 108 6.94 22.12 5.12
N ASP A 109 7.78 21.41 5.88
CA ASP A 109 7.75 21.38 7.35
C ASP A 109 8.16 22.74 7.96
N TYR A 110 9.15 23.42 7.36
CA TYR A 110 9.55 24.79 7.72
C TYR A 110 8.54 25.86 7.30
N LEU A 111 7.76 25.64 6.23
CA LEU A 111 6.70 26.55 5.77
C LEU A 111 5.34 26.28 6.43
N ALA A 112 5.17 25.13 7.08
CA ALA A 112 3.97 24.76 7.82
C ALA A 112 4.12 24.74 9.36
N PRO A 113 4.79 25.69 10.04
CA PRO A 113 4.97 25.66 11.48
C PRO A 113 3.68 25.97 12.28
N SER A 114 2.52 26.16 11.64
CA SER A 114 1.33 26.74 12.30
C SER A 114 0.18 25.77 12.59
N LYS A 115 0.40 24.45 12.67
CA LYS A 115 -0.66 23.51 13.13
C LYS A 115 -0.24 22.57 14.26
N THR A 116 1.05 22.34 14.46
CA THR A 116 1.54 21.41 15.48
C THR A 116 1.35 21.94 16.90
N GLU A 117 1.58 23.24 17.14
CA GLU A 117 1.39 23.83 18.48
C GLU A 117 -0.08 23.84 18.92
N THR A 118 -0.99 24.19 18.00
CA THR A 118 -2.44 24.21 18.29
C THR A 118 -3.02 22.81 18.44
N GLN A 119 -2.55 21.82 17.66
CA GLN A 119 -3.01 20.43 17.80
C GLN A 119 -2.37 19.74 19.00
N LEU A 120 -1.14 20.09 19.39
CA LEU A 120 -0.49 19.57 20.59
C LEU A 120 -1.11 20.18 21.87
N SER A 121 -1.58 21.43 21.82
CA SER A 121 -2.39 22.02 22.90
C SER A 121 -3.82 21.48 22.93
N LEU A 122 -4.46 21.22 21.77
CA LEU A 122 -5.80 20.62 21.70
C LEU A 122 -5.79 19.14 22.08
N VAL A 123 -4.73 18.38 21.78
CA VAL A 123 -4.56 17.00 22.23
C VAL A 123 -4.10 16.92 23.69
N SER A 124 -3.36 17.92 24.19
CA SER A 124 -3.01 18.02 25.61
C SER A 124 -4.19 18.51 26.47
N ALA A 125 -5.08 19.34 25.94
CA ALA A 125 -6.31 19.76 26.60
C ALA A 125 -7.42 18.70 26.53
N ASN A 126 -7.40 17.85 25.50
CA ASN A 126 -8.31 16.71 25.35
C ASN A 126 -7.70 15.38 25.88
N GLY A 127 -6.47 15.43 26.42
CA GLY A 127 -5.72 14.28 26.93
C GLY A 127 -6.05 13.89 28.37
N SER A 128 -7.01 14.56 29.02
CA SER A 128 -7.52 14.19 30.35
C SER A 128 -8.70 13.22 30.31
N GLU A 129 -9.26 12.89 29.14
CA GLU A 129 -10.30 11.87 29.00
C GLU A 129 -9.98 10.94 27.83
N SER A 130 -9.93 9.63 28.09
CA SER A 130 -9.74 8.51 27.15
C SER A 130 -8.31 8.20 26.63
N THR A 131 -7.38 7.92 27.55
CA THR A 131 -6.32 6.90 27.30
C THR A 131 -6.38 5.84 28.39
N GLN A 132 -7.30 4.89 28.25
CA GLN A 132 -7.17 3.59 28.92
C GLN A 132 -6.67 2.59 27.87
N ALA A 133 -5.37 2.36 27.88
CA ALA A 133 -4.73 1.32 27.08
C ALA A 133 -5.33 -0.06 27.42
N PRO A 134 -5.44 -1.01 26.46
CA PRO A 134 -5.67 -2.39 26.82
C PRO A 134 -4.38 -2.90 27.49
N ARG A 135 -4.40 -2.91 28.83
CA ARG A 135 -3.38 -3.54 29.65
C ARG A 135 -3.47 -5.05 29.42
N TYR A 136 -2.56 -5.59 28.61
CA TYR A 136 -2.30 -7.02 28.54
C TYR A 136 -1.80 -7.48 29.92
N ASP A 137 -2.67 -8.16 30.66
CA ASP A 137 -2.38 -8.72 31.98
C ASP A 137 -1.69 -10.07 31.82
N HIS A 138 -0.36 -10.05 31.92
CA HIS A 138 0.47 -11.22 32.13
C HIS A 138 0.77 -11.29 33.63
N SER A 139 0.00 -12.06 34.40
CA SER A 139 0.41 -12.76 35.63
C SER A 139 -0.83 -13.42 36.25
N ASP A 140 -1.02 -14.71 36.00
CA ASP A 140 -0.52 -15.76 36.88
C ASP A 140 -1.25 -15.84 38.23
N LYS A 141 -2.35 -16.58 38.22
CA LYS A 141 -2.49 -17.84 38.96
C LYS A 141 -1.60 -18.00 40.21
N SER A 142 -1.89 -17.29 41.29
CA SER A 142 -1.47 -17.76 42.61
C SER A 142 -2.31 -17.20 43.74
N SER A 143 -2.48 -18.03 44.76
CA SER A 143 -2.96 -17.71 46.11
C SER A 143 -4.47 -17.46 46.29
N GLY A 144 -5.23 -18.53 46.10
CA GLY A 144 -6.22 -18.83 47.13
C GLY A 144 -5.49 -18.99 48.47
N LEU A 145 -5.82 -18.15 49.47
CA LEU A 145 -5.54 -18.40 50.88
C LEU A 145 -6.32 -17.38 51.74
N ARG A 146 -7.38 -17.92 52.38
CA ARG A 146 -7.61 -17.78 53.83
C ARG A 146 -7.86 -16.39 54.44
N ARG A 147 -9.13 -16.17 54.84
CA ARG A 147 -9.66 -15.96 56.22
C ARG A 147 -10.83 -14.95 56.16
N ARG A 148 -12.08 -15.32 56.46
CA ARG A 148 -12.70 -15.54 57.79
C ARG A 148 -12.54 -14.36 58.76
N GLY A 149 -13.68 -13.76 59.11
CA GLY A 149 -13.88 -12.88 60.27
C GLY A 149 -14.96 -11.83 59.96
N LEU A 150 -16.24 -12.08 60.22
CA LEU A 150 -16.96 -11.81 61.48
C LEU A 150 -16.92 -10.34 61.93
N THR A 151 -18.10 -9.87 62.37
CA THR A 151 -18.39 -8.70 63.21
C THR A 151 -18.88 -7.45 62.43
N ASN A 152 -20.16 -7.05 62.47
CA ASN A 152 -20.99 -6.53 63.58
C ASN A 152 -21.01 -4.98 63.58
N ARG A 153 -22.06 -4.35 63.05
CA ARG A 153 -23.16 -3.71 63.78
C ARG A 153 -24.06 -2.95 62.82
#